data_AF-A0A833E1P3-F1
#
_entry.id   AF-A0A833E1P3-F1
#
_cell.length_a   1.000
_cell.length_b   1.000
_cell.length_c   1.000
_cell.angle_alpha   90.00
_cell.angle_beta   90.00
_cell.angle_gamma   90.00
#
_symmetry.space_group_name_H-M   'P 1'
#
loop_
_entity.id
_entity.type
_entity.pdbx_description
1 polymer ?
#
loop_
_entity_poly.entity_id
_entity_poly.type
_entity_poly.pdbx_seq_one_letter_code
_entity_poly.pdbx_strand_id
1 'polypeptide(L)'
;MREVPFEEYLEFTKKYDHVIIGNQRIEIGKPIPIKTFQPQNFKLETTTVWSFPERGKWATHYANAKYRGNWAPQVPRNLILQYTKPGDLVLDAFLGSGTTLIECKLLGRHGIGVDINYEALMVAWDR
;
A
#
# COMPACT_ATOMS: atom_id res chain seq x y z
N MET A 1 -5.84 -19.79 5.85
CA MET A 1 -5.37 -18.40 6.04
C MET A 1 -5.84 -17.91 7.40
N ARG A 2 -5.06 -17.05 8.07
CA ARG A 2 -5.44 -16.43 9.36
C ARG A 2 -5.40 -14.91 9.23
N GLU A 3 -6.15 -14.22 10.06
CA GLU A 3 -6.03 -12.78 10.21
C GLU A 3 -4.70 -12.42 10.87
N VAL A 4 -4.12 -11.29 10.45
CA VAL A 4 -2.96 -10.65 11.06
C VAL A 4 -3.41 -9.25 11.50
N PRO A 5 -3.81 -9.07 12.76
CA PRO A 5 -4.36 -7.81 13.24
C PRO A 5 -3.27 -6.76 13.46
N PHE A 6 -3.68 -5.49 13.59
CA PHE A 6 -2.76 -4.37 13.81
C PHE A 6 -1.97 -4.50 15.12
N GLU A 7 -2.59 -5.08 16.15
CA GLU A 7 -1.94 -5.35 17.44
C GLU A 7 -0.73 -6.29 17.29
N GLU A 8 -0.81 -7.26 16.38
CA GLU A 8 0.30 -8.16 16.10
C GLU A 8 1.46 -7.41 15.45
N TYR A 9 1.19 -6.45 14.56
CA TYR A 9 2.19 -5.54 14.02
C TYR A 9 2.82 -4.65 15.11
N LEU A 10 2.03 -4.14 16.06
CA LEU A 10 2.55 -3.37 17.18
C LEU A 10 3.47 -4.21 18.09
N GLU A 11 3.14 -5.47 18.35
CA GLU A 11 4.03 -6.37 19.09
C GLU A 11 5.29 -6.74 18.28
N PHE A 12 5.17 -6.89 16.97
CA PHE A 12 6.29 -7.16 16.08
C PHE A 12 7.32 -6.02 16.12
N THR A 13 6.87 -4.77 16.02
CA THR A 13 7.74 -3.59 15.98
C THR A 13 8.43 -3.25 17.30
N LYS A 14 7.98 -3.83 18.43
CA LYS A 14 8.74 -3.79 19.70
C LYS A 14 10.04 -4.59 19.64
N LYS A 15 10.10 -5.62 18.79
CA LYS A 15 11.22 -6.55 18.68
C LYS A 15 12.07 -6.33 17.43
N TYR A 16 11.47 -5.85 16.35
CA TYR A 16 12.10 -5.70 15.05
C TYR A 16 11.89 -4.30 14.48
N ASP A 17 12.95 -3.67 13.98
CA ASP A 17 12.92 -2.37 13.29
C ASP A 17 12.97 -2.52 11.75
N HIS A 18 12.96 -3.75 11.25
CA HIS A 18 13.02 -4.09 9.84
C HIS A 18 12.48 -5.49 9.57
N VAL A 19 12.24 -5.77 8.29
CA VAL A 19 11.98 -7.10 7.74
C VAL A 19 12.94 -7.40 6.58
N ILE A 20 13.01 -8.66 6.15
CA ILE A 20 13.86 -9.12 5.05
C ILE A 20 13.01 -9.84 4.00
N ILE A 21 12.65 -9.11 2.94
CA ILE A 21 11.85 -9.66 1.85
C ILE A 21 12.77 -10.02 0.69
N GLY A 22 12.97 -11.32 0.50
CA GLY A 22 13.99 -11.84 -0.42
C GLY A 22 15.38 -11.48 0.06
N ASN A 23 16.10 -10.63 -0.68
CA ASN A 23 17.42 -10.12 -0.31
C ASN A 23 17.39 -8.64 0.12
N GLN A 24 16.21 -8.05 0.30
CA GLN A 24 16.03 -6.64 0.58
C GLN A 24 15.65 -6.42 2.05
N ARG A 25 16.44 -5.62 2.76
CA ARG A 25 16.09 -5.08 4.08
C ARG A 25 15.14 -3.90 3.92
N ILE A 26 14.01 -3.92 4.62
CA ILE A 26 12.99 -2.86 4.63
C ILE A 26 12.76 -2.43 6.07
N GLU A 27 12.94 -1.15 6.37
CA GLU A 27 12.70 -0.60 7.71
C GLU A 27 11.20 -0.43 7.99
N ILE A 28 10.80 -0.69 9.24
CA ILE A 28 9.44 -0.54 9.78
C ILE A 28 9.49 0.01 11.22
N GLY A 29 8.34 0.36 11.79
CA GLY A 29 8.18 0.79 13.18
C GLY A 29 8.63 2.23 13.45
N LYS A 30 8.95 3.01 12.40
CA LYS A 30 9.37 4.42 12.52
C LYS A 30 8.27 5.33 11.98
N PRO A 31 8.01 6.49 12.61
CA PRO A 31 7.04 7.44 12.09
C PRO A 31 7.35 7.87 10.65
N ILE A 32 6.35 7.77 9.77
CA ILE A 32 6.45 8.14 8.36
C ILE A 32 5.84 9.54 8.18
N PRO A 33 6.64 10.60 7.98
CA PRO A 33 6.11 11.96 7.85
C PRO A 33 5.34 12.16 6.54
N ILE A 34 4.02 12.33 6.63
CA ILE A 34 3.17 12.57 5.47
C ILE A 34 3.13 14.05 5.14
N LYS A 35 3.63 14.41 3.95
CA LYS A 35 3.56 15.80 3.43
C LYS A 35 2.22 16.10 2.76
N THR A 36 1.70 15.14 2.00
CA THR A 36 0.47 15.28 1.23
C THR A 36 -0.28 13.95 1.24
N PHE A 37 -1.59 13.98 1.46
CA PHE A 37 -2.41 12.75 1.43
C PHE A 37 -2.87 12.36 0.03
N GLN A 38 -3.03 13.34 -0.86
CA GLN A 38 -3.56 13.14 -2.21
C GLN A 38 -2.56 13.65 -3.26
N PRO A 39 -2.57 13.08 -4.48
CA PRO A 39 -1.87 13.66 -5.61
C PRO A 39 -2.53 14.97 -6.06
N GLN A 40 -1.74 15.98 -6.44
CA GLN A 40 -2.27 17.28 -6.89
C GLN A 40 -2.90 17.21 -8.29
N ASN A 41 -2.33 16.44 -9.21
CA ASN A 41 -2.68 16.46 -10.63
C ASN A 41 -3.06 15.07 -11.19
N PHE A 42 -3.63 14.19 -10.36
CA PHE A 42 -4.07 12.89 -10.84
C PHE A 42 -5.27 13.06 -11.80
N LYS A 43 -5.15 12.49 -12.99
CA LYS A 43 -6.24 12.40 -13.97
C LYS A 43 -6.63 10.94 -14.14
N LEU A 44 -7.93 10.70 -14.26
CA LEU A 44 -8.45 9.37 -14.51
C LEU A 44 -8.09 8.94 -15.93
N GLU A 45 -7.41 7.80 -16.05
CA GLU A 45 -7.02 7.23 -17.35
C GLU A 45 -8.13 6.33 -17.87
N THR A 46 -8.81 6.75 -18.93
CA THR A 46 -10.06 6.11 -19.43
C THR A 46 -9.84 5.20 -20.64
N THR A 47 -8.63 5.15 -21.19
CA THR A 47 -8.26 4.29 -22.32
C THR A 47 -7.72 2.94 -21.81
N THR A 48 -7.20 2.09 -22.70
CA THR A 48 -6.58 0.80 -22.35
C THR A 48 -5.07 0.88 -22.19
N VAL A 49 -4.45 2.03 -22.45
CA VAL A 49 -2.99 2.23 -22.39
C VAL A 49 -2.70 3.44 -21.52
N TRP A 50 -2.06 3.23 -20.38
CA TRP A 50 -1.80 4.26 -19.37
C TRP A 50 -0.31 4.53 -19.24
N SER A 51 0.08 5.78 -19.00
CA SER A 51 1.48 6.16 -18.82
C SER A 51 1.66 6.97 -17.54
N PHE A 52 2.44 6.42 -16.61
CA PHE A 52 2.81 7.07 -15.35
C PHE A 52 4.34 7.15 -15.27
N PRO A 53 4.98 8.12 -15.96
CA PRO A 53 6.44 8.21 -16.02
C PRO A 53 7.09 8.47 -14.66
N GLU A 54 6.35 9.10 -13.74
CA GLU A 54 6.78 9.33 -12.37
C GLU A 54 5.94 8.52 -11.39
N ARG A 55 6.59 7.79 -10.48
CA ARG A 55 5.91 7.07 -9.40
C ARG A 55 5.38 8.07 -8.37
N GLY A 56 4.12 7.90 -7.97
CA GLY A 56 3.51 8.70 -6.91
C GLY A 56 4.24 8.58 -5.56
N LYS A 57 4.33 9.71 -4.86
CA LYS A 57 5.02 9.84 -3.55
C LYS A 57 4.10 10.37 -2.44
N TRP A 58 2.80 10.51 -2.68
CA TRP A 58 1.84 10.97 -1.65
C TRP A 58 1.63 9.89 -0.58
N ALA A 59 1.04 10.31 0.55
CA ALA A 59 0.84 9.50 1.74
C ALA A 59 2.13 8.77 2.13
N THR A 60 2.08 7.45 2.31
CA THR A 60 3.21 6.60 2.67
C THR A 60 3.82 5.88 1.47
N HIS A 61 3.36 6.14 0.24
CA HIS A 61 3.85 5.45 -0.96
C HIS A 61 5.35 5.65 -1.20
N TYR A 62 5.92 6.78 -0.78
CA TYR A 62 7.35 7.02 -0.89
C TYR A 62 8.17 6.05 -0.02
N ALA A 63 7.63 5.57 1.10
CA ALA A 63 8.28 4.59 1.96
C ALA A 63 8.27 3.18 1.34
N ASN A 64 7.33 2.91 0.41
CA ASN A 64 7.27 1.67 -0.35
C ASN A 64 8.27 1.60 -1.52
N ALA A 65 9.07 2.64 -1.79
CA ALA A 65 9.98 2.62 -2.95
C ALA A 65 11.04 1.50 -2.90
N LYS A 66 11.40 1.00 -1.71
CA LYS A 66 12.33 -0.13 -1.55
C LYS A 66 11.68 -1.51 -1.75
N TYR A 67 10.35 -1.61 -1.68
CA TYR A 67 9.64 -2.88 -1.85
C TYR A 67 9.59 -3.26 -3.33
N ARG A 68 10.26 -4.35 -3.70
CA ARG A 68 10.31 -4.84 -5.08
C ARG A 68 8.97 -5.40 -5.53
N GLY A 69 8.60 -5.14 -6.79
CA GLY A 69 7.39 -5.68 -7.39
C GLY A 69 6.10 -4.98 -6.98
N ASN A 70 6.16 -3.81 -6.33
CA ASN A 70 4.96 -2.99 -6.18
C ASN A 70 4.66 -2.20 -7.46
N TRP A 71 3.37 -1.93 -7.68
CA TRP A 71 2.95 -1.00 -8.71
C TRP A 71 3.00 0.46 -8.26
N ALA A 72 3.07 1.36 -9.24
CA ALA A 72 2.91 2.80 -9.03
C ALA A 72 1.49 3.06 -8.49
N PRO A 73 1.33 3.90 -7.44
CA PRO A 73 0.04 4.07 -6.77
C PRO A 73 -1.04 4.69 -7.66
N GLN A 74 -0.66 5.32 -8.76
CA GLN A 74 -1.60 5.76 -9.81
C GLN A 74 -2.45 4.60 -10.38
N VAL A 75 -1.88 3.40 -10.51
CA VAL A 75 -2.56 2.23 -11.09
C VAL A 75 -3.74 1.77 -10.23
N PRO A 76 -3.56 1.39 -8.95
CA PRO A 76 -4.69 1.03 -8.10
C PRO A 76 -5.66 2.19 -7.92
N ARG A 77 -5.16 3.43 -7.82
CA ARG A 77 -6.01 4.61 -7.73
C ARG A 77 -6.99 4.72 -8.91
N ASN A 78 -6.47 4.54 -10.13
CA ASN A 78 -7.29 4.60 -11.34
C ASN A 78 -8.37 3.52 -11.32
N LEU A 79 -7.99 2.27 -11.01
CA LEU A 79 -8.91 1.14 -10.93
C LEU A 79 -9.98 1.34 -9.84
N ILE A 80 -9.58 1.74 -8.63
CA ILE A 80 -10.49 1.96 -7.51
C ILE A 80 -11.48 3.09 -7.84
N LEU A 81 -11.02 4.19 -8.43
CA LEU A 81 -11.91 5.29 -8.82
C LEU A 81 -12.90 4.90 -9.94
N GLN A 82 -12.51 4.03 -10.86
CA GLN A 82 -13.36 3.59 -11.96
C GLN A 82 -14.42 2.57 -11.56
N TYR A 83 -14.03 1.59 -10.74
CA TYR A 83 -14.83 0.38 -10.54
C TYR A 83 -15.48 0.30 -9.16
N THR A 84 -15.31 1.30 -8.30
CA THR A 84 -15.87 1.31 -6.94
C THR A 84 -16.34 2.70 -6.53
N LYS A 85 -17.19 2.75 -5.52
CA LYS A 85 -17.66 3.97 -4.84
C LYS A 85 -17.08 4.03 -3.42
N PRO A 86 -17.04 5.22 -2.79
CA PRO A 86 -16.77 5.31 -1.36
C PRO A 86 -17.69 4.39 -0.56
N GLY A 87 -17.13 3.65 0.40
CA GLY A 87 -17.81 2.62 1.18
C GLY A 87 -17.81 1.22 0.58
N ASP A 88 -17.42 1.05 -0.69
CA ASP A 88 -17.28 -0.29 -1.27
C ASP A 88 -16.07 -1.04 -0.69
N LEU A 89 -16.11 -2.36 -0.80
CA LEU A 89 -15.05 -3.27 -0.38
C LEU A 89 -14.15 -3.66 -1.56
N VAL A 90 -12.84 -3.54 -1.40
CA VAL A 90 -11.81 -3.96 -2.36
C VAL A 90 -10.98 -5.09 -1.76
N LEU A 91 -10.77 -6.16 -2.53
CA LEU A 91 -9.86 -7.26 -2.18
C LEU A 91 -8.58 -7.16 -3.00
N ASP A 92 -7.44 -7.20 -2.32
CA ASP A 92 -6.14 -7.49 -2.92
C ASP A 92 -5.63 -8.84 -2.42
N ALA A 93 -5.61 -9.84 -3.30
CA ALA A 93 -5.20 -11.21 -2.95
C ALA A 93 -3.68 -11.42 -2.93
N PHE A 94 -2.90 -10.40 -3.34
CA PHE A 94 -1.44 -10.42 -3.40
C PHE A 94 -0.88 -9.07 -2.95
N LEU A 95 -1.23 -8.69 -1.71
CA LEU A 95 -1.12 -7.33 -1.17
C LEU A 95 0.28 -6.73 -1.25
N GLY A 96 1.31 -7.55 -1.03
CA GLY A 96 2.68 -7.10 -0.85
C GLY A 96 2.81 -6.00 0.20
N SER A 97 3.33 -4.84 -0.20
CA SER A 97 3.55 -3.67 0.68
C SER A 97 2.33 -2.78 0.90
N GLY A 98 1.16 -3.17 0.42
CA GLY A 98 -0.09 -2.50 0.80
C GLY A 98 -0.53 -1.32 -0.06
N THR A 99 0.09 -1.06 -1.22
CA THR A 99 -0.27 0.08 -2.10
C THR A 99 -1.78 0.19 -2.34
N THR A 100 -2.46 -0.95 -2.54
CA THR A 100 -3.91 -1.00 -2.77
C THR A 100 -4.72 -0.54 -1.56
N LEU A 101 -4.35 -0.99 -0.36
CA LEU A 101 -5.05 -0.61 0.87
C LEU A 101 -4.80 0.85 1.27
N ILE A 102 -3.59 1.37 0.99
CA ILE A 102 -3.30 2.80 1.14
C ILE A 102 -4.27 3.61 0.26
N GLU A 103 -4.41 3.26 -1.03
CA GLU A 103 -5.35 3.96 -1.91
C GLU A 103 -6.81 3.75 -1.50
N CYS A 104 -7.20 2.56 -1.03
CA CYS A 104 -8.55 2.34 -0.49
C CYS A 104 -8.84 3.32 0.65
N LYS A 105 -7.93 3.42 1.63
CA LYS A 105 -8.07 4.35 2.77
C LYS A 105 -8.15 5.80 2.32
N LEU A 106 -7.28 6.22 1.40
CA LEU A 106 -7.26 7.59 0.86
C LEU A 106 -8.51 7.95 0.05
N LEU A 107 -9.15 6.97 -0.57
CA LEU A 107 -10.34 7.13 -1.40
C LEU A 107 -11.64 6.78 -0.66
N GLY A 108 -11.58 6.42 0.62
CA GLY A 108 -12.74 6.08 1.44
C GLY A 108 -13.39 4.75 1.05
N ARG A 109 -12.61 3.72 0.69
CA ARG A 109 -13.06 2.33 0.51
C ARG A 109 -12.62 1.48 1.69
N HIS A 110 -13.37 0.42 1.96
CA HIS A 110 -12.88 -0.68 2.79
C HIS A 110 -11.95 -1.56 1.95
N GLY A 111 -10.90 -2.09 2.57
CA GLY A 111 -9.94 -2.93 1.89
C GLY A 111 -9.61 -4.18 2.71
N ILE A 112 -9.53 -5.32 2.05
CA ILE A 112 -8.98 -6.56 2.59
C ILE A 112 -7.74 -6.90 1.75
N GLY A 113 -6.62 -7.09 2.42
CA GLY A 113 -5.38 -7.50 1.79
C GLY A 113 -4.94 -8.86 2.30
N VAL A 114 -4.52 -9.72 1.38
CA VAL A 114 -3.99 -11.04 1.66
C VAL A 114 -2.62 -11.15 1.03
N ASP A 115 -1.66 -11.69 1.78
CA ASP A 115 -0.38 -12.09 1.23
C ASP A 115 0.09 -13.36 1.96
N ILE A 116 0.82 -14.22 1.24
CA ILE A 116 1.42 -15.42 1.82
C ILE A 116 2.65 -15.07 2.66
N ASN A 117 3.31 -13.95 2.34
CA ASN A 117 4.48 -13.48 3.05
C ASN A 117 4.08 -12.64 4.26
N TYR A 118 4.23 -13.22 5.45
CA TYR A 118 3.95 -12.55 6.71
C TYR A 118 4.72 -11.24 6.90
N GLU A 119 5.98 -11.17 6.47
CA GLU A 119 6.78 -9.95 6.57
C GLU A 119 6.27 -8.85 5.63
N ALA A 120 5.69 -9.21 4.48
CA ALA A 120 5.03 -8.23 3.61
C ALA A 120 3.81 -7.60 4.31
N LEU A 121 3.05 -8.39 5.09
CA LEU A 121 1.95 -7.87 5.91
C LEU A 121 2.43 -6.92 7.00
N MET A 122 3.60 -7.16 7.61
CA MET A 122 4.22 -6.21 8.55
C MET A 122 4.57 -4.89 7.88
N VAL A 123 5.07 -4.94 6.63
CA VAL A 123 5.30 -3.72 5.84
C VAL A 123 3.98 -3.03 5.51
N ALA A 124 2.95 -3.76 5.11
CA ALA A 124 1.65 -3.17 4.78
C ALA A 124 1.00 -2.47 5.98
N TRP A 125 1.09 -3.04 7.19
CA TRP A 125 0.61 -2.40 8.42
C TRP A 125 1.42 -1.17 8.84
N ASP A 126 2.72 -1.15 8.53
CA ASP A 126 3.58 0.01 8.78
C ASP A 126 3.26 1.22 7.88
N ARG A 127 2.58 1.01 6.75
CA ARG A 127 2.25 2.07 5.78
C ARG A 127 0.89 2.73 6.02
#